data_AF-A0A7J3A9D4-F1
#
_entry.id   AF-A0A7J3A9D4-F1
#
_cell.length_a   1.000
_cell.length_b   1.000
_cell.length_c   1.000
_cell.angle_alpha   90.00
_cell.angle_beta   90.00
_cell.angle_gamma   90.00
#
_symmetry.space_group_name_H-M   'P 1'
#
loop_
_entity.id
_entity.type
_entity.pdbx_description
1 polymer ?
#
loop_
_entity_poly.entity_id
_entity_poly.type
_entity_poly.pdbx_seq_one_letter_code
_entity_poly.pdbx_strand_id
1 'polypeptide(L)'
;MQKEDIEALKRVFEDDEKILAAYLFGSKARETDVKGSDIDIAVLLSSTPEDLLDYYLNLLNKLSEILGDKLDLIILNTAPPLLKHQVIKRGKLIYARSERSRIIFEASAQCEYLDFKRAMERYYECLIKQILL
;
A
#
# COMPACT_ATOMS: atom_id res chain seq x y z
N MET A 1 1.60 -5.95 -16.48
CA MET A 1 2.05 -7.05 -15.60
C MET A 1 1.52 -8.34 -16.20
N GLN A 2 2.39 -9.32 -16.45
CA GLN A 2 1.99 -10.58 -17.09
C GLN A 2 1.20 -11.44 -16.09
N LYS A 3 0.43 -12.39 -16.60
CA LYS A 3 -0.34 -13.31 -15.74
C LYS A 3 0.58 -14.19 -14.88
N GLU A 4 1.77 -14.49 -15.40
CA GLU A 4 2.83 -15.26 -14.73
C GLU A 4 3.39 -14.52 -13.51
N ASP A 5 3.67 -13.21 -13.64
CA ASP A 5 4.14 -12.37 -12.53
C ASP A 5 3.15 -12.35 -11.36
N ILE A 6 1.85 -12.23 -11.67
CA ILE A 6 0.79 -12.21 -10.65
C ILE A 6 0.78 -13.52 -9.86
N GLU A 7 0.97 -14.65 -10.52
CA GLU A 7 0.96 -15.96 -9.89
C GLU A 7 2.21 -16.17 -9.02
N ALA A 8 3.38 -15.72 -9.49
CA ALA A 8 4.61 -15.75 -8.70
C ALA A 8 4.50 -14.88 -7.43
N LEU A 9 3.92 -13.68 -7.56
CA LEU A 9 3.67 -12.80 -6.42
C LEU A 9 2.75 -13.43 -5.38
N LYS A 10 1.66 -14.08 -5.84
CA LYS A 10 0.73 -14.77 -4.93
C LYS A 10 1.43 -15.84 -4.11
N ARG A 11 2.36 -16.61 -4.70
CA ARG A 11 3.14 -17.62 -3.97
C ARG A 11 3.98 -16.99 -2.86
N VAL A 12 4.70 -15.89 -3.16
CA VAL A 12 5.48 -15.16 -2.15
C VAL A 12 4.60 -14.68 -1.00
N PHE A 13 3.40 -14.18 -1.29
CA PHE A 13 2.47 -13.72 -0.26
C PHE A 13 1.81 -14.86 0.52
N GLU A 14 1.59 -16.01 -0.12
CA GLU A 14 1.03 -17.20 0.50
C GLU A 14 2.02 -17.89 1.44
N ASP A 15 3.30 -17.90 1.10
CA ASP A 15 4.39 -18.45 1.91
C ASP A 15 4.66 -17.63 3.19
N ASP A 16 4.29 -16.34 3.20
CA ASP A 16 4.42 -15.48 4.37
C ASP A 16 3.08 -15.34 5.11
N GLU A 17 2.95 -16.06 6.24
CA GLU A 17 1.75 -16.04 7.08
C GLU A 17 1.41 -14.66 7.66
N LYS A 18 2.40 -13.75 7.75
CA LYS A 18 2.16 -12.40 8.24
C LYS A 18 1.37 -11.57 7.23
N ILE A 19 1.43 -11.91 5.94
CA ILE A 19 0.75 -11.15 4.89
C ILE A 19 -0.74 -11.49 4.88
N LEU A 20 -1.56 -10.48 5.21
CA LEU A 20 -3.02 -10.58 5.22
C LEU A 20 -3.64 -10.17 3.90
N ALA A 21 -3.10 -9.14 3.26
CA ALA A 21 -3.54 -8.66 1.96
C ALA A 21 -2.41 -7.93 1.25
N ALA A 22 -2.42 -7.96 -0.07
CA ALA A 22 -1.52 -7.18 -0.90
C ALA A 22 -2.31 -6.48 -2.00
N TYR A 23 -1.89 -5.25 -2.32
CA TYR A 23 -2.51 -4.37 -3.28
C TYR A 23 -1.46 -3.87 -4.26
N LEU A 24 -1.77 -3.93 -5.54
CA LEU A 24 -1.06 -3.18 -6.56
C LEU A 24 -1.69 -1.78 -6.64
N PHE A 25 -0.93 -0.74 -6.37
CA PHE A 25 -1.42 0.63 -6.47
C PHE A 25 -0.46 1.46 -7.34
N GLY A 26 -0.64 2.78 -7.37
CA GLY A 26 0.18 3.65 -8.20
C GLY A 26 -0.42 4.06 -9.53
N SER A 27 0.38 4.78 -10.32
CA SER A 27 -0.02 5.39 -11.60
C SER A 27 -0.56 4.38 -12.62
N LYS A 28 -0.16 3.11 -12.51
CA LYS A 28 -0.62 1.99 -13.36
C LYS A 28 -1.86 1.23 -12.89
N ALA A 29 -2.53 1.63 -11.80
CA ALA A 29 -3.92 1.20 -11.57
C ALA A 29 -4.88 1.78 -12.65
N ARG A 30 -4.42 2.71 -13.48
CA ARG A 30 -5.04 3.12 -14.75
C ARG A 30 -4.49 2.27 -15.90
N GLU A 31 -5.39 1.75 -16.73
CA GLU A 31 -5.21 0.79 -17.84
C GLU A 31 -4.26 1.21 -19.00
N THR A 32 -3.26 2.04 -18.76
CA THR A 32 -2.31 2.49 -19.80
C THR A 32 -0.94 1.88 -19.54
N ASP A 33 -0.69 0.78 -20.24
CA ASP A 33 0.51 -0.04 -20.13
C ASP A 33 1.74 0.67 -20.76
N VAL A 34 2.37 1.58 -20.02
CA VAL A 34 3.66 2.17 -20.42
C VAL A 34 4.80 1.28 -19.94
N LYS A 35 5.59 0.74 -20.87
CA LYS A 35 6.79 -0.06 -20.59
C LYS A 35 7.81 0.80 -19.81
N GLY A 36 8.23 0.36 -18.62
CA GLY A 36 9.34 0.97 -17.85
C GLY A 36 8.98 1.78 -16.59
N SER A 37 7.71 1.82 -16.19
CA SER A 37 7.25 2.51 -14.96
C SER A 37 7.52 1.70 -13.70
N ASP A 38 7.78 2.41 -12.61
CA ASP A 38 7.89 1.87 -11.25
C ASP A 38 6.57 1.19 -10.84
N ILE A 39 6.68 0.03 -10.18
CA ILE A 39 5.57 -0.80 -9.72
C ILE A 39 5.40 -0.54 -8.22
N ASP A 40 4.21 -0.13 -7.78
CA ASP A 40 3.95 0.15 -6.37
C ASP A 40 3.10 -0.97 -5.74
N ILE A 41 3.65 -1.67 -4.74
CA ILE A 41 2.98 -2.75 -4.01
C ILE A 41 2.82 -2.37 -2.55
N ALA A 42 1.59 -2.47 -2.05
CA ALA A 42 1.26 -2.23 -0.66
C ALA A 42 0.83 -3.53 0.01
N VAL A 43 1.37 -3.82 1.19
CA VAL A 43 1.14 -5.05 1.93
C VAL A 43 0.58 -4.73 3.31
N LEU A 44 -0.50 -5.42 3.68
CA LEU A 44 -1.08 -5.42 5.01
C LEU A 44 -0.57 -6.64 5.78
N LEU A 45 0.01 -6.40 6.94
CA LEU A 45 0.52 -7.43 7.84
C LEU A 45 -0.45 -7.68 9.01
N SER A 46 -0.47 -8.92 9.51
CA SER A 46 -1.22 -9.31 10.71
C SER A 46 -0.73 -8.62 11.97
N SER A 47 0.57 -8.37 12.03
CA SER A 47 1.25 -7.60 13.08
C SER A 47 2.51 -6.99 12.51
N THR A 48 2.88 -5.80 12.99
CA THR A 48 4.17 -5.19 12.65
C THR A 48 5.30 -6.05 13.25
N PRO A 49 6.27 -6.53 12.44
CA PRO A 49 7.43 -7.24 12.95
C PRO A 49 8.26 -6.39 13.91
N GLU A 50 8.98 -7.03 14.84
CA GLU A 50 9.92 -6.34 15.74
C GLU A 50 11.04 -5.66 14.94
N ASP A 51 11.66 -6.39 14.02
CA ASP A 51 12.57 -5.82 13.02
C ASP A 51 11.83 -5.59 11.70
N LEU A 52 11.19 -4.42 11.62
CA LEU A 52 10.44 -4.02 10.43
C LEU A 52 11.38 -3.77 9.23
N LEU A 53 12.60 -3.28 9.46
CA LEU A 53 13.54 -2.95 8.39
C LEU A 53 14.04 -4.23 7.71
N ASP A 54 14.48 -5.20 8.49
CA ASP A 54 14.94 -6.49 7.95
C ASP A 54 13.80 -7.23 7.26
N TYR A 55 12.60 -7.21 7.84
CA TYR A 55 11.42 -7.78 7.19
C TYR A 55 11.13 -7.10 5.85
N TYR A 56 11.15 -5.77 5.83
CA TYR A 56 10.91 -4.97 4.64
C TYR A 56 11.93 -5.30 3.53
N LEU A 57 13.22 -5.30 3.85
CA LEU A 57 14.29 -5.59 2.89
C LEU A 57 14.19 -7.01 2.34
N ASN A 58 13.90 -7.99 3.20
CA ASN A 58 13.71 -9.37 2.77
C ASN A 58 12.51 -9.53 1.84
N LEU A 59 11.39 -8.89 2.14
CA LEU A 59 10.21 -8.92 1.29
C LEU A 59 10.47 -8.17 -0.03
N LEU A 60 11.10 -6.99 0.03
CA LEU A 60 11.48 -6.22 -1.14
C LEU A 60 12.35 -7.04 -2.09
N ASN A 61 13.40 -7.69 -1.59
CA ASN A 61 14.29 -8.53 -2.40
C ASN A 61 13.52 -9.66 -3.12
N LYS A 62 12.65 -10.39 -2.40
CA LYS A 62 11.83 -11.46 -3.00
C LYS A 62 10.92 -10.94 -4.12
N LEU A 63 10.36 -9.75 -3.95
CA LEU A 63 9.46 -9.15 -4.94
C LEU A 63 10.24 -8.57 -6.13
N SER A 64 11.43 -7.99 -5.89
CA SER A 64 12.33 -7.48 -6.93
C SER A 64 12.89 -8.59 -7.82
N GLU A 65 13.09 -9.81 -7.31
CA GLU A 65 13.46 -10.97 -8.14
C GLU A 65 12.39 -11.31 -9.20
N ILE A 66 11.11 -10.99 -8.93
CA ILE A 66 9.98 -11.27 -9.83
C ILE A 66 9.74 -10.08 -10.76
N LEU A 67 9.77 -8.85 -10.23
CA LEU A 67 9.30 -7.64 -10.91
C LEU A 67 10.44 -6.73 -11.41
N GLY A 68 11.68 -7.01 -11.01
CA GLY A 68 12.85 -6.17 -11.26
C GLY A 68 13.01 -5.04 -10.23
N ASP A 69 14.08 -4.25 -10.38
CA ASP A 69 14.55 -3.27 -9.39
C ASP A 69 13.68 -2.02 -9.23
N LYS A 70 12.62 -1.87 -10.04
CA LYS A 70 11.73 -0.71 -10.03
C LYS A 70 10.45 -0.99 -9.25
N LEU A 71 10.62 -1.41 -8.00
CA LEU A 71 9.54 -1.75 -7.08
C LEU A 71 9.56 -0.80 -5.87
N ASP A 72 8.43 -0.15 -5.61
CA ASP A 72 8.18 0.53 -4.34
C ASP A 72 7.28 -0.36 -3.47
N LEU A 73 7.78 -0.73 -2.29
CA LEU A 73 7.05 -1.55 -1.33
C LEU A 73 6.54 -0.66 -0.19
N ILE A 74 5.29 -0.83 0.19
CA ILE A 74 4.68 -0.06 1.28
C ILE A 74 4.06 -1.01 2.29
N ILE A 75 4.46 -0.87 3.56
CA ILE A 75 3.82 -1.57 4.67
C ILE A 75 2.64 -0.73 5.19
N LEU A 76 1.43 -1.22 4.94
CA LEU A 76 0.20 -0.49 5.25
C LEU A 76 0.00 -0.24 6.74
N ASN A 77 0.57 -1.08 7.60
CA ASN A 77 0.50 -0.95 9.06
C ASN A 77 1.17 0.36 9.55
N THR A 78 2.22 0.82 8.86
CA THR A 78 2.99 2.03 9.23
C THR A 78 2.80 3.19 8.25
N ALA A 79 2.04 2.99 7.17
CA ALA A 79 1.79 4.03 6.18
C ALA A 79 0.94 5.18 6.74
N PRO A 80 1.14 6.43 6.26
CA PRO A 80 0.33 7.55 6.68
C PRO A 80 -1.13 7.42 6.19
N PRO A 81 -2.11 8.06 6.89
CA PRO A 81 -3.54 7.94 6.58
C PRO A 81 -3.89 8.22 5.12
N LEU A 82 -3.27 9.25 4.54
CA LEU A 82 -3.48 9.63 3.14
C LEU A 82 -3.09 8.51 2.17
N LEU A 83 -1.97 7.86 2.43
CA LEU A 83 -1.43 6.80 1.58
C LEU A 83 -2.24 5.51 1.74
N LYS A 84 -2.59 5.13 2.97
CA LYS A 84 -3.53 4.02 3.23
C LYS A 84 -4.82 4.24 2.44
N HIS A 85 -5.42 5.43 2.52
CA HIS A 85 -6.64 5.76 1.79
C HIS A 85 -6.46 5.67 0.27
N GLN A 86 -5.33 6.15 -0.27
CA GLN A 86 -5.03 6.06 -1.69
C GLN A 86 -4.93 4.61 -2.16
N VAL A 87 -4.22 3.74 -1.41
CA VAL A 87 -4.09 2.32 -1.69
C VAL A 87 -5.46 1.64 -1.67
N ILE A 88 -6.27 1.89 -0.65
CA ILE A 88 -7.58 1.23 -0.52
C ILE A 88 -8.55 1.69 -1.60
N LYS A 89 -8.54 2.99 -1.93
CA LYS A 89 -9.49 3.57 -2.88
C LYS A 89 -9.15 3.26 -4.33
N ARG A 90 -7.86 3.13 -4.66
CA ARG A 90 -7.38 3.03 -6.06
C ARG A 90 -6.57 1.77 -6.33
N GLY A 91 -6.14 1.06 -5.30
CA GLY A 91 -5.35 -0.16 -5.43
C GLY A 91 -6.20 -1.32 -5.91
N LYS A 92 -5.58 -2.18 -6.71
CA LYS A 92 -6.13 -3.46 -7.14
C LYS A 92 -5.66 -4.53 -6.17
N LEU A 93 -6.60 -5.22 -5.55
CA LEU A 93 -6.30 -6.37 -4.69
C LEU A 93 -5.66 -7.49 -5.52
N ILE A 94 -4.47 -7.93 -5.12
CA ILE A 94 -3.73 -9.02 -5.78
C ILE A 94 -3.74 -10.30 -4.95
N TYR A 95 -3.77 -10.18 -3.63
CA TYR A 95 -3.81 -11.29 -2.69
C TYR A 95 -4.58 -10.89 -1.43
N ALA A 96 -5.35 -11.83 -0.88
CA ALA A 96 -6.01 -11.71 0.41
C ALA A 96 -6.07 -13.07 1.10
N ARG A 97 -5.47 -13.16 2.29
CA ARG A 97 -5.56 -14.34 3.17
C ARG A 97 -6.83 -14.32 4.00
N SER A 98 -7.23 -13.14 4.47
CA SER A 98 -8.41 -12.95 5.32
C SER A 98 -9.22 -11.74 4.85
N GLU A 99 -10.35 -12.02 4.21
CA GLU A 99 -11.32 -10.98 3.81
C GLU A 99 -11.82 -10.17 5.00
N ARG A 100 -12.02 -10.81 6.16
CA ARG A 100 -12.46 -10.12 7.38
C ARG A 100 -11.41 -9.10 7.84
N SER A 101 -10.15 -9.50 7.92
CA SER A 101 -9.07 -8.61 8.37
C SER A 101 -8.85 -7.46 7.39
N ARG A 102 -8.96 -7.76 6.09
CA ARG A 102 -8.92 -6.78 5.00
C ARG A 102 -10.01 -5.71 5.18
N ILE A 103 -11.27 -6.12 5.32
CA ILE A 103 -12.42 -5.21 5.47
C ILE A 103 -12.29 -4.33 6.72
N ILE A 104 -11.85 -4.90 7.85
CA ILE A 104 -11.64 -4.15 9.09
C ILE A 104 -10.56 -3.08 8.89
N PHE A 105 -9.44 -3.44 8.27
CA PHE A 105 -8.38 -2.49 7.96
C PHE A 105 -8.87 -1.38 7.02
N GLU A 106 -9.60 -1.73 5.96
CA GLU A 106 -10.13 -0.76 4.99
C GLU A 106 -11.08 0.25 5.64
N ALA A 107 -11.98 -0.23 6.51
CA ALA A 107 -12.87 0.64 7.28
C ALA A 107 -12.09 1.56 8.23
N SER A 108 -11.14 1.01 8.98
CA SER A 108 -10.30 1.79 9.92
C SER A 108 -9.49 2.87 9.21
N ALA A 109 -8.86 2.54 8.09
CA ALA A 109 -8.07 3.49 7.31
C ALA A 109 -8.92 4.59 6.66
N GLN A 110 -10.16 4.30 6.28
CA GLN A 110 -11.10 5.33 5.83
C GLN A 110 -11.46 6.30 6.96
N CYS A 111 -11.75 5.80 8.16
CA CYS A 111 -11.99 6.65 9.33
C CYS A 111 -10.77 7.53 9.64
N GLU A 112 -9.57 6.95 9.71
CA GLU A 112 -8.31 7.65 9.97
C GLU A 112 -8.06 8.78 8.95
N TYR A 113 -8.35 8.52 7.67
CA TYR A 113 -8.25 9.53 6.61
C TYR A 113 -9.25 10.68 6.80
N LEU A 114 -10.50 10.39 7.17
CA LEU A 114 -11.52 11.42 7.36
C LEU A 114 -11.16 12.36 8.51
N ASP A 115 -10.63 11.81 9.61
CA ASP A 115 -10.16 12.62 10.73
C ASP A 115 -8.93 13.46 10.34
N PHE A 116 -7.96 12.84 9.68
CA PHE A 116 -6.78 13.54 9.17
C PHE A 116 -7.15 14.67 8.19
N LYS A 117 -8.05 14.40 7.24
CA LYS A 117 -8.52 15.38 6.26
C LYS A 117 -9.12 16.61 6.93
N ARG A 118 -9.98 16.42 7.93
CA ARG A 118 -10.59 17.52 8.69
C ARG A 118 -9.55 18.37 9.42
N ALA A 119 -8.52 17.73 9.99
CA ALA A 119 -7.43 18.45 10.65
C ALA A 119 -6.60 19.26 9.63
N MET A 120 -6.28 18.67 8.48
CA MET A 120 -5.55 19.33 7.41
C MET A 120 -6.29 20.53 6.83
N GLU A 121 -7.60 20.40 6.58
CA GLU A 121 -8.43 21.51 6.08
C GLU A 121 -8.37 22.73 7.01
N ARG A 122 -8.51 22.52 8.32
CA ARG A 122 -8.36 23.59 9.32
C ARG A 122 -6.98 24.22 9.33
N TYR A 123 -5.93 23.40 9.24
CA TYR A 123 -4.56 23.89 9.17
C TYR A 123 -4.34 24.79 7.94
N TYR A 124 -4.81 24.34 6.77
CA TYR A 124 -4.70 25.12 5.54
C TYR A 124 -5.51 26.42 5.59
N GLU A 125 -6.72 26.41 6.15
CA GLU A 125 -7.50 27.63 6.36
C GLU A 125 -6.75 28.67 7.20
N CYS A 126 -6.11 28.25 8.29
CA CYS A 126 -5.30 29.13 9.13
C CYS A 126 -4.05 29.63 8.40
N LEU A 127 -3.35 28.76 7.69
CA LEU A 127 -2.14 29.11 6.94
C LEU A 127 -2.44 30.15 5.85
N ILE A 128 -3.51 29.94 5.08
CA ILE A 128 -3.93 30.87 4.02
C ILE A 128 -4.25 32.26 4.60
N LYS A 129 -4.92 32.31 5.76
CA LYS A 129 -5.21 33.58 6.45
C LYS A 129 -3.94 34.32 6.89
N GLN A 130 -2.88 33.62 7.26
CA GLN A 130 -1.60 34.23 7.67
C GLN A 130 -0.76 34.73 6.49
N ILE A 131 -0.92 34.16 5.30
CA ILE A 131 -0.16 34.57 4.10
C ILE A 131 -0.84 35.74 3.37
N LEU A 132 -2.16 35.87 3.49
CA LEU A 132 -2.96 36.91 2.83
C LEU A 132 -3.21 38.17 3.70
N LEU A 133 -2.68 38.20 4.93
CA LEU A 133 -2.65 39.36 5.83
C LEU A 133 -1.20 39.82 6.03
#